data_AF-A0A1M7YMU4-F1
#
_entry.id   AF-A0A1M7YMU4-F1
#
_cell.length_a   1.000
_cell.length_b   1.000
_cell.length_c   1.000
_cell.angle_alpha   90.00
_cell.angle_beta   90.00
_cell.angle_gamma   90.00
#
_symmetry.space_group_name_H-M   'P 1'
#
loop_
_entity.id
_entity.type
_entity.pdbx_description
1 polymer ?
#
loop_
_entity_poly.entity_id
_entity_poly.type
_entity_poly.pdbx_seq_one_letter_code
_entity_poly.pdbx_strand_id
1 'polypeptide(L)'
;MQPVTTYYLEMLTLSALKRKDDAKGLVVTECEVEQYQFNKFLYQFIGERWLWLDKLSWSDKEWKEYVESQNLRTWVAYYNGAIAGYFELLKNESDVEIIYFGLA
;
A
#
# COMPACT_ATOMS: atom_id res chain seq x y z
N MET A 1 20.85 21.81 -12.04
CA MET A 1 19.72 20.89 -11.84
C MET A 1 19.22 20.47 -13.21
N GLN A 2 19.05 19.17 -13.44
CA GLN A 2 18.32 18.72 -14.63
C GLN A 2 16.81 18.81 -14.36
N PRO A 3 15.97 19.12 -15.38
CA PRO A 3 14.53 19.12 -15.22
C PRO A 3 14.03 17.70 -14.91
N VAL A 4 13.12 17.60 -13.93
CA VAL A 4 12.44 16.35 -13.58
C VAL A 4 11.03 16.40 -14.13
N THR A 5 10.58 15.31 -14.75
CA THR A 5 9.19 15.12 -15.18
C THR A 5 8.54 14.10 -14.26
N THR A 6 7.41 14.48 -13.67
CA THR A 6 6.60 13.61 -12.80
C THR A 6 5.32 13.21 -13.52
N TYR A 7 4.97 11.92 -13.43
CA TYR A 7 3.73 11.38 -13.97
C TYR A 7 2.84 10.94 -12.81
N TYR A 8 1.53 11.08 -13.00
CA TYR A 8 0.52 10.68 -12.03
C TYR A 8 -0.41 9.65 -12.66
N LEU A 9 -0.79 8.65 -11.88
CA LEU A 9 -1.85 7.70 -12.20
C LEU A 9 -3.04 8.01 -11.30
N GLU A 10 -4.18 8.34 -11.90
CA GLU A 10 -5.40 8.69 -11.16
C GLU A 10 -6.65 8.08 -11.81
N MET A 11 -7.68 7.90 -10.99
CA MET A 11 -9.00 7.45 -11.44
C MET A 11 -10.07 8.39 -10.85
N LEU A 12 -10.52 9.36 -11.65
CA LEU A 12 -11.45 10.40 -11.22
C LEU A 12 -12.93 10.00 -11.30
N THR A 13 -13.23 8.93 -12.04
CA THR A 13 -14.59 8.42 -12.21
C THR A 13 -14.60 6.90 -12.22
N LEU A 14 -15.69 6.31 -11.73
CA LEU A 14 -15.85 4.85 -11.72
C LEU A 14 -15.87 4.26 -13.14
N SER A 15 -16.32 5.03 -14.14
CA SER A 15 -16.36 4.57 -15.54
C SER A 15 -14.98 4.41 -16.18
N ALA A 16 -13.93 5.00 -15.61
CA ALA A 16 -12.56 4.77 -16.04
C ALA A 16 -12.02 3.39 -15.62
N LEU A 17 -12.69 2.69 -14.70
CA LEU A 17 -12.31 1.36 -14.24
C LEU A 17 -12.42 0.34 -15.37
N LYS A 18 -11.28 -0.22 -15.77
CA LYS A 18 -11.20 -1.34 -16.72
C LYS A 18 -11.09 -2.65 -15.95
N ARG A 19 -12.25 -3.23 -15.62
CA ARG A 19 -12.34 -4.47 -14.85
C ARG A 19 -11.58 -5.63 -15.50
N LYS A 20 -10.97 -6.46 -14.66
CA LYS A 20 -10.41 -7.77 -14.99
C LYS A 20 -11.14 -8.82 -14.17
N ASP A 21 -11.63 -9.87 -14.82
CA ASP A 21 -12.45 -10.90 -14.16
C ASP A 21 -11.63 -12.10 -13.67
N ASP A 22 -10.40 -12.25 -14.14
CA ASP A 22 -9.52 -13.34 -13.76
C ASP A 22 -8.33 -12.79 -12.95
N ALA A 23 -8.35 -13.04 -11.65
CA ALA A 23 -7.29 -12.66 -10.73
C ALA A 23 -6.06 -13.59 -10.80
N LYS A 24 -6.10 -14.65 -11.63
CA LYS A 24 -4.99 -15.60 -11.82
C LYS A 24 -4.48 -16.20 -10.52
N GLY A 25 -5.37 -16.45 -9.55
CA GLY A 25 -5.01 -17.00 -8.23
C GLY A 25 -4.53 -15.97 -7.20
N LEU A 26 -4.50 -14.68 -7.54
CA LEU A 26 -4.25 -13.60 -6.60
C LEU A 26 -5.49 -13.35 -5.72
N VAL A 27 -5.29 -13.30 -4.41
CA VAL A 27 -6.31 -12.90 -3.43
C VAL A 27 -5.85 -11.61 -2.79
N VAL A 28 -6.69 -10.57 -2.83
CA VAL A 28 -6.40 -9.29 -2.19
C VAL A 28 -7.34 -9.12 -1.00
N THR A 29 -6.79 -8.89 0.18
CA THR A 29 -7.56 -8.82 1.43
C THR A 29 -7.11 -7.64 2.26
N GLU A 30 -8.07 -6.99 2.91
CA GLU A 30 -7.80 -5.91 3.84
C GLU A 30 -7.35 -6.42 5.20
N CYS A 31 -6.42 -5.72 5.81
CA CYS A 31 -6.05 -5.89 7.21
C CYS A 31 -6.99 -5.06 8.09
N GLU A 32 -8.17 -5.61 8.39
CA GLU A 32 -9.18 -4.93 9.22
C GLU A 32 -8.78 -4.83 10.70
N VAL A 33 -7.91 -5.72 11.16
CA VAL A 33 -7.34 -5.65 12.51
C VAL A 33 -6.08 -4.81 12.46
N GLU A 34 -6.10 -3.70 13.18
CA GLU A 34 -4.95 -2.82 13.35
C GLU A 34 -3.79 -3.59 14.00
N GLN A 35 -2.74 -3.84 13.22
CA GLN A 35 -1.56 -4.59 13.65
C GLN A 35 -0.31 -3.95 13.05
N TYR A 36 0.20 -2.90 13.70
CA TYR A 36 1.29 -2.10 13.15
C TYR A 36 2.57 -2.91 12.85
N GLN A 37 2.82 -4.00 13.59
CA GLN A 37 3.96 -4.88 13.34
C GLN A 37 3.86 -5.55 11.97
N PHE A 38 2.64 -5.85 11.52
CA PHE A 38 2.41 -6.44 10.20
C PHE A 38 2.68 -5.43 9.09
N ASN A 39 2.19 -4.19 9.21
CA ASN A 39 2.51 -3.11 8.28
C ASN A 39 4.02 -2.84 8.21
N LYS A 40 4.68 -2.77 9.37
CA LYS A 40 6.14 -2.59 9.44
C LYS A 40 6.87 -3.72 8.72
N PHE A 41 6.45 -4.97 8.95
CA PHE A 41 6.98 -6.13 8.24
C PHE A 41 6.75 -6.05 6.73
N LEU A 42 5.53 -5.72 6.29
CA LEU A 42 5.19 -5.60 4.86
C LEU A 42 6.02 -4.51 4.17
N TYR A 43 6.15 -3.35 4.81
CA TYR A 43 6.97 -2.24 4.33
C TYR A 43 8.42 -2.66 4.13
N GLN A 44 8.99 -3.39 5.10
CA GLN A 44 10.36 -3.89 5.00
C GLN A 44 10.47 -4.97 3.92
N PHE A 45 9.64 -6.01 3.99
CA PHE A 45 9.70 -7.18 3.11
C PHE A 45 9.46 -6.83 1.64
N ILE A 46 8.41 -6.05 1.35
CA ILE A 46 8.08 -5.65 -0.01
C ILE A 46 8.95 -4.48 -0.45
N GLY A 47 9.11 -3.47 0.41
CA GLY A 47 9.83 -2.24 0.10
C GLY A 47 11.33 -2.41 -0.10
N GLU A 48 11.95 -3.48 0.40
CA GLU A 48 13.39 -3.76 0.21
C GLU A 48 13.78 -3.73 -1.27
N ARG A 49 13.03 -4.43 -2.14
CA ARG A 49 13.32 -4.47 -3.58
C ARG A 49 13.14 -3.11 -4.27
N TRP A 50 12.32 -2.23 -3.68
CA TRP A 50 12.00 -0.91 -4.19
C TRP A 50 12.77 0.22 -3.49
N LEU A 51 13.72 -0.13 -2.61
CA LEU A 51 14.53 0.81 -1.82
C LEU A 51 13.67 1.81 -1.03
N TRP A 52 12.60 1.32 -0.40
CA TRP A 52 11.81 2.14 0.52
C TRP A 52 12.56 2.33 1.84
N LEU A 53 12.98 3.56 2.10
CA LEU A 53 13.80 3.90 3.26
C LEU A 53 13.10 4.81 4.26
N ASP A 54 12.05 5.52 3.83
CA ASP A 54 11.42 6.63 4.58
C ASP A 54 10.96 6.25 5.99
N LYS A 55 10.43 5.04 6.17
CA LYS A 55 9.89 4.57 7.45
C LYS A 55 10.78 3.57 8.18
N LEU A 56 11.99 3.27 7.66
CA LEU A 56 12.88 2.30 8.31
C LEU A 56 13.40 2.78 9.67
N SER A 57 13.49 4.10 9.86
CA SER A 57 13.93 4.73 11.11
C SER A 57 12.81 4.92 12.12
N TRP A 58 11.55 4.68 11.75
CA TRP A 58 10.40 4.89 12.63
C TRP A 58 10.43 3.93 13.82
N SER A 59 10.13 4.49 14.98
CA SER A 59 9.84 3.78 16.22
C SER A 59 8.52 3.01 16.13
N ASP A 60 8.35 2.03 17.01
CA ASP A 60 7.10 1.28 17.09
C ASP A 60 5.90 2.18 17.44
N LYS A 61 6.13 3.29 18.14
CA LYS A 61 5.09 4.27 18.44
C LYS A 61 4.63 4.99 17.17
N GLU A 62 5.56 5.46 16.34
CA GLU A 62 5.23 6.12 15.06
C GLU A 62 4.50 5.16 14.11
N TRP A 63 4.94 3.91 14.04
CA TRP A 63 4.23 2.87 13.29
C TRP A 63 2.81 2.64 13.80
N LYS A 64 2.64 2.57 15.12
CA LYS A 64 1.33 2.39 15.73
C LYS A 64 0.40 3.56 15.42
N GLU A 65 0.84 4.79 15.66
CA GLU A 65 0.06 6.00 15.36
C GLU A 65 -0.32 6.11 13.89
N TYR A 66 0.57 5.69 12.99
CA TYR A 66 0.30 5.66 11.56
C TYR A 66 -0.77 4.63 11.17
N VAL A 67 -0.64 3.40 11.67
CA VAL A 67 -1.51 2.28 11.29
C VAL A 67 -2.89 2.36 11.94
N GLU A 68 -2.98 2.87 13.16
CA GLU A 68 -4.26 3.07 13.88
C GLU A 68 -5.00 4.35 13.45
N SER A 69 -4.50 5.04 12.42
CA SER A 69 -5.20 6.16 11.81
C SER A 69 -6.45 5.68 11.08
N GLN A 70 -7.60 6.26 11.42
CA GLN A 70 -8.89 5.96 10.76
C GLN A 70 -8.92 6.23 9.26
N ASN A 71 -7.94 6.98 8.74
CA ASN A 71 -7.83 7.31 7.32
C ASN A 71 -6.94 6.33 6.55
N LEU A 72 -6.20 5.46 7.23
CA LEU A 72 -5.32 4.49 6.59
C LEU A 72 -6.01 3.13 6.49
N ARG A 73 -5.94 2.50 5.31
CA ARG A 73 -6.37 1.11 5.11
C ARG A 73 -5.27 0.32 4.43
N THR A 74 -4.92 -0.83 5.00
CA THR A 74 -3.85 -1.69 4.49
C THR A 74 -4.42 -2.90 3.80
N TRP A 75 -3.89 -3.21 2.63
CA TRP A 75 -4.33 -4.33 1.80
C TRP A 75 -3.13 -5.19 1.41
N VAL A 76 -3.30 -6.50 1.48
CA VAL A 76 -2.27 -7.49 1.17
C VAL A 76 -2.75 -8.38 0.03
N ALA A 77 -1.87 -8.59 -0.93
CA ALA A 77 -2.06 -9.55 -1.99
C ALA A 77 -1.38 -10.87 -1.61
N TYR A 78 -2.10 -11.97 -1.76
CA TYR A 78 -1.62 -13.33 -1.55
C TYR A 78 -1.68 -14.12 -2.86
N TYR A 79 -0.69 -14.96 -3.09
CA TYR A 79 -0.67 -15.91 -4.19
C TYR A 79 -0.25 -17.28 -3.66
N ASN A 80 -1.14 -18.27 -3.77
CA ASN A 80 -0.94 -19.62 -3.23
C ASN A 80 -0.47 -19.64 -1.75
N GLY A 81 -1.01 -18.73 -0.93
CA GLY A 81 -0.70 -18.62 0.51
C GLY A 81 0.54 -17.79 0.85
N ALA A 82 1.34 -17.39 -0.13
CA ALA A 82 2.47 -16.47 0.06
C ALA A 82 2.04 -15.01 -0.11
N ILE A 83 2.70 -14.09 0.59
CA ILE A 83 2.53 -12.65 0.37
C ILE A 83 3.14 -12.31 -0.99
N ALA A 84 2.31 -11.81 -1.90
CA ALA A 84 2.68 -11.42 -3.26
C ALA A 84 2.89 -9.90 -3.39
N GLY A 85 2.36 -9.11 -2.46
CA GLY A 85 2.49 -7.66 -2.47
C GLY A 85 1.59 -7.01 -1.41
N TYR A 86 1.67 -5.69 -1.31
CA TYR A 86 0.78 -4.92 -0.46
C TYR A 86 0.62 -3.49 -0.96
N PHE A 87 -0.45 -2.85 -0.51
CA PHE A 87 -0.62 -1.41 -0.67
C PHE A 87 -1.35 -0.79 0.51
N GLU A 88 -1.19 0.51 0.65
CA GLU A 88 -1.87 1.33 1.65
C GLU A 88 -2.69 2.41 0.95
N LEU A 89 -3.96 2.53 1.35
CA LEU A 89 -4.86 3.59 0.93
C LEU A 89 -4.93 4.63 2.04
N LEU A 90 -4.63 5.88 1.70
CA LEU A 90 -4.76 7.01 2.60
C LEU A 90 -5.92 7.89 2.13
N LYS A 91 -6.94 8.02 2.97
CA LYS A 91 -8.06 8.93 2.71
C LYS A 91 -7.65 10.36 3.04
N ASN A 92 -7.75 11.23 2.06
CA ASN A 92 -7.61 12.68 2.18
C ASN A 92 -9.00 13.35 2.18
N GLU A 93 -9.04 14.68 2.19
CA GLU A 93 -10.30 15.44 2.19
C GLU A 93 -11.12 15.22 0.90
N SER A 94 -10.46 15.17 -0.26
CA SER A 94 -11.08 15.10 -1.59
C SER A 94 -10.90 13.77 -2.31
N ASP A 95 -9.92 12.97 -1.92
CA ASP A 95 -9.44 11.81 -2.67
C ASP A 95 -8.92 10.70 -1.75
N VAL A 96 -8.54 9.59 -2.38
CA VAL A 96 -7.86 8.48 -1.72
C VAL A 96 -6.58 8.21 -2.49
N GLU A 97 -5.45 8.32 -1.80
CA GLU A 97 -4.12 8.11 -2.35
C GLU A 97 -3.66 6.68 -2.11
N ILE A 98 -2.95 6.10 -3.08
CA ILE A 98 -2.19 4.87 -2.89
C ILE A 98 -0.77 5.27 -2.47
N ILE A 99 -0.50 5.30 -1.17
CA ILE A 99 0.75 5.88 -0.62
C ILE A 99 1.93 4.89 -0.63
N TYR A 100 1.63 3.58 -0.62
CA TYR A 100 2.60 2.52 -0.87
C TYR A 100 1.96 1.47 -1.76
N PHE A 101 2.69 1.00 -2.76
CA PHE A 101 2.25 -0.07 -3.65
C PHE A 101 3.44 -0.83 -4.19
N GLY A 102 3.53 -2.11 -3.83
CA GLY A 102 4.64 -2.95 -4.23
C GLY A 102 4.25 -4.42 -4.33
N LEU A 103 5.01 -5.13 -5.16
CA LEU A 103 4.98 -6.58 -5.27
C LEU A 103 6.28 -7.17 -4.72
N ALA A 104 6.21 -8.40 -4.19
CA ALA A 104 7.35 -9.19 -3.73
C ALA A 104 8.20 -9.71 -4.90
#